data_AF-A0AAP5Y7I4-F1
#
_entry.id   AF-A0AAP5Y7I4-F1
#
_cell.length_a   1.000
_cell.length_b   1.000
_cell.length_c   1.000
_cell.angle_alpha   90.00
_cell.angle_beta   90.00
_cell.angle_gamma   90.00
#
_symmetry.space_group_name_H-M   'P 1'
#
loop_
_entity.id
_entity.type
_entity.pdbx_description
1 polymer ?
#
loop_
_entity_poly.entity_id
_entity_poly.type
_entity_poly.pdbx_seq_one_letter_code
_entity_poly.pdbx_strand_id
1 'polypeptide(L)'
;MQNKTQPSHKKAITLALTGASGAPYGLRLLECLVAADYHVYVLISSAARVVMATEHNLKLPSGPEAAKQALVEHLNCNPNNITVCGKDDWFSPVASGSAAPKQMVVCPCSAGSVAAIAHGMSDNLIERAADVVMKERGQLLLVVRETPFSTLHLENMHKLSQMGVTIMPAAPGFYHQPKSIEDLVDFMVARILDHLGIEQGLVPRWGYDQRS
;
A
#
# COMPACT_ATOMS: atom_id res chain seq x y z
N MET A 1 -38.54 -13.89 -2.94
CA MET A 1 -37.20 -14.06 -2.31
C MET A 1 -36.18 -14.19 -3.44
N GLN A 2 -35.55 -13.08 -3.82
CA GLN A 2 -34.50 -13.10 -4.85
C GLN A 2 -33.17 -13.46 -4.15
N ASN A 3 -32.60 -14.59 -4.52
CA ASN A 3 -31.24 -14.97 -4.16
C ASN A 3 -30.28 -13.91 -4.69
N LYS A 4 -29.83 -13.01 -3.80
CA LYS A 4 -28.61 -12.23 -4.05
C LYS A 4 -27.46 -13.22 -4.00
N THR A 5 -27.06 -13.71 -5.16
CA THR A 5 -25.75 -14.34 -5.36
C THR A 5 -24.70 -13.42 -4.77
N GLN A 6 -24.13 -13.80 -3.63
CA GLN A 6 -22.95 -13.12 -3.08
C GLN A 6 -21.87 -13.18 -4.16
N PRO A 7 -21.20 -12.06 -4.50
CA PRO A 7 -20.08 -12.12 -5.42
C PRO A 7 -19.04 -13.07 -4.82
N SER A 8 -18.52 -13.99 -5.63
CA SER A 8 -17.38 -14.84 -5.27
C SER A 8 -16.33 -13.99 -4.55
N HIS A 9 -15.92 -14.38 -3.34
CA HIS A 9 -15.00 -13.60 -2.51
C HIS A 9 -13.72 -13.28 -3.28
N LYS A 10 -13.68 -12.10 -3.92
CA LYS A 10 -12.50 -11.59 -4.60
C LYS A 10 -11.48 -11.30 -3.51
N LYS A 11 -10.26 -11.78 -3.66
CA LYS A 11 -9.18 -11.48 -2.71
C LYS A 11 -9.03 -9.97 -2.63
N ALA A 12 -9.04 -9.40 -1.42
CA ALA A 12 -9.06 -7.96 -1.23
C ALA A 12 -7.87 -7.50 -0.38
N ILE A 13 -7.31 -6.34 -0.73
CA ILE A 13 -6.21 -5.69 -0.01
C ILE A 13 -6.52 -4.20 0.13
N THR A 14 -6.14 -3.61 1.26
CA THR A 14 -6.13 -2.15 1.43
C THR A 14 -4.75 -1.61 1.07
N LEU A 15 -4.69 -0.63 0.17
CA LEU A 15 -3.48 0.11 -0.17
C LEU A 15 -3.66 1.59 0.18
N ALA A 16 -2.84 2.10 1.10
CA ALA A 16 -2.81 3.51 1.44
C ALA A 16 -1.58 4.21 0.85
N LEU A 17 -1.80 5.34 0.19
CA LEU A 17 -0.78 6.23 -0.35
C LEU A 17 -0.68 7.44 0.59
N THR A 18 0.51 7.69 1.15
CA THR A 18 0.77 8.82 2.05
C THR A 18 1.86 9.76 1.52
N GLY A 19 2.06 10.90 2.18
CA GLY A 19 2.88 12.02 1.68
C GLY A 19 4.40 11.86 1.83
N ALA A 20 4.95 10.67 1.66
CA ALA A 20 6.39 10.47 1.52
C ALA A 20 6.77 10.34 0.04
N SER A 21 7.99 10.75 -0.34
CA SER A 21 8.50 10.48 -1.70
C SER A 21 8.54 8.98 -1.96
N GLY A 22 8.41 8.58 -3.22
CA GLY A 22 8.30 7.20 -3.63
C GLY A 22 6.94 6.86 -4.22
N ALA A 23 6.27 7.84 -4.85
CA ALA A 23 5.04 7.62 -5.61
C ALA A 23 5.12 6.41 -6.58
N PRO A 24 6.23 6.17 -7.31
CA PRO A 24 6.36 5.02 -8.19
C PRO A 24 6.16 3.66 -7.50
N TYR A 25 6.62 3.49 -6.25
CA TYR A 25 6.42 2.23 -5.52
C TYR A 25 4.94 1.92 -5.28
N GLY A 26 4.16 2.93 -4.89
CA GLY A 26 2.71 2.77 -4.65
C GLY A 26 1.92 2.46 -5.92
N LEU A 27 2.24 3.13 -7.03
CA LEU A 27 1.58 2.91 -8.32
C LEU A 27 1.94 1.55 -8.91
N ARG A 28 3.22 1.18 -8.90
CA ARG A 28 3.68 -0.11 -9.40
C ARG A 28 3.13 -1.26 -8.57
N LEU A 29 3.01 -1.09 -7.24
CA LEU A 29 2.33 -2.06 -6.39
C LEU A 29 0.84 -2.19 -6.76
N LEU A 30 0.13 -1.07 -6.95
CA LEU A 30 -1.28 -1.10 -7.35
C LEU A 30 -1.48 -1.84 -8.68
N GLU A 31 -0.62 -1.56 -9.67
CA GLU A 31 -0.59 -2.25 -10.96
C GLU A 31 -0.48 -3.77 -10.78
N CYS A 32 0.52 -4.22 -10.00
CA CYS A 32 0.77 -5.64 -9.77
C CYS A 32 -0.38 -6.34 -9.02
N LEU A 33 -0.96 -5.68 -8.02
CA LEU A 33 -2.10 -6.21 -7.26
C LEU A 33 -3.33 -6.40 -8.17
N VAL A 34 -3.60 -5.42 -9.03
CA VAL A 34 -4.73 -5.50 -9.97
C VAL A 34 -4.48 -6.57 -11.05
N ALA A 35 -3.25 -6.70 -11.54
CA ALA A 35 -2.86 -7.75 -12.48
C ALA A 35 -2.97 -9.16 -11.86
N ALA A 36 -2.76 -9.29 -10.55
CA ALA A 36 -2.97 -10.52 -9.78
C ALA A 36 -4.46 -10.79 -9.40
N ASP A 37 -5.40 -10.06 -10.01
CA ASP A 37 -6.86 -10.12 -9.80
C ASP A 37 -7.33 -9.86 -8.35
N TYR A 38 -6.55 -9.07 -7.60
CA TYR A 38 -7.01 -8.54 -6.31
C TYR A 38 -7.96 -7.36 -6.51
N HIS A 39 -8.96 -7.26 -5.65
CA HIS A 39 -9.69 -6.02 -5.42
C HIS A 39 -8.91 -5.14 -4.43
N VAL A 40 -8.63 -3.90 -4.82
CA VAL A 40 -7.81 -2.98 -4.02
C VAL A 40 -8.67 -1.82 -3.52
N TYR A 41 -8.78 -1.69 -2.20
CA TYR A 41 -9.30 -0.49 -1.55
C TYR A 41 -8.16 0.52 -1.43
N VAL A 42 -8.23 1.61 -2.19
CA VAL A 42 -7.19 2.63 -2.26
C VAL A 42 -7.55 3.83 -1.38
N LEU A 43 -6.66 4.19 -0.47
CA LEU A 43 -6.76 5.35 0.39
C LEU A 43 -5.66 6.35 0.03
N ILE A 44 -5.98 7.63 -0.12
CA ILE A 44 -5.02 8.63 -0.63
C ILE A 44 -5.06 9.87 0.24
N SER A 45 -3.96 10.16 0.94
CA SER A 45 -3.88 11.39 1.72
C SER A 45 -3.75 12.62 0.82
N SER A 46 -4.09 13.81 1.33
CA SER A 46 -3.90 15.07 0.60
C SER A 46 -2.43 15.28 0.22
N ALA A 47 -1.50 14.98 1.12
CA ALA A 47 -0.07 15.07 0.86
C ALA A 47 0.40 14.08 -0.21
N ALA A 48 -0.15 12.86 -0.25
CA ALA A 48 0.17 11.88 -1.30
C ALA A 48 -0.20 12.39 -2.69
N ARG A 49 -1.30 13.13 -2.82
CA ARG A 49 -1.71 13.74 -4.11
C ARG A 49 -0.70 14.77 -4.59
N VAL A 50 -0.13 15.56 -3.67
CA VAL A 50 0.95 16.51 -4.00
C VAL A 50 2.18 15.75 -4.48
N VAL A 51 2.60 14.72 -3.74
CA VAL A 51 3.75 13.88 -4.13
C VAL A 51 3.55 13.23 -5.49
N MET A 52 2.38 12.63 -5.76
CA MET A 52 2.05 12.02 -7.06
C MET A 52 2.16 13.02 -8.22
N ALA A 53 1.65 14.23 -8.02
CA ALA A 53 1.73 15.29 -9.02
C ALA A 53 3.17 15.76 -9.26
N THR A 54 3.99 15.81 -8.21
CA THR A 54 5.39 16.27 -8.30
C THR A 54 6.32 15.20 -8.89
N GLU A 55 6.19 13.94 -8.48
CA GLU A 55 7.15 12.88 -8.82
C GLU A 55 6.77 12.09 -10.06
N HIS A 56 5.48 12.07 -10.40
CA HIS A 56 4.98 11.24 -11.49
C HIS A 56 4.04 11.99 -12.44
N ASN A 57 3.90 13.32 -12.28
CA ASN A 57 3.01 14.17 -13.06
C ASN A 57 1.54 13.67 -13.09
N LEU A 58 1.14 12.88 -12.09
CA LEU A 58 -0.20 12.31 -11.98
C LEU A 58 -1.04 13.13 -11.00
N LYS A 59 -1.97 13.93 -11.53
CA LYS A 59 -2.85 14.78 -10.73
C LYS A 59 -4.13 14.02 -10.39
N LEU A 60 -4.19 13.46 -9.19
CA LEU A 60 -5.36 12.73 -8.71
C LEU A 60 -6.43 13.68 -8.10
N PRO A 61 -7.66 13.73 -8.64
CA PRO A 61 -8.75 14.55 -8.09
C PRO A 61 -9.13 14.16 -6.66
N SER A 62 -9.52 15.11 -5.81
CA SER A 62 -9.85 14.82 -4.39
C SER A 62 -11.06 13.89 -4.21
N GLY A 63 -12.04 13.94 -5.13
CA GLY A 63 -13.22 13.08 -5.13
C GLY A 63 -12.88 11.61 -5.39
N PRO A 64 -13.41 10.65 -4.61
CA PRO A 64 -13.06 9.23 -4.74
C PRO A 64 -13.31 8.64 -6.14
N GLU A 65 -14.49 8.87 -6.73
CA GLU A 65 -14.82 8.35 -8.07
C GLU A 65 -13.92 8.93 -9.18
N ALA A 66 -13.63 10.23 -9.12
CA ALA A 66 -12.75 10.88 -10.08
C ALA A 66 -11.28 10.43 -9.92
N ALA A 67 -10.83 10.21 -8.68
CA ALA A 67 -9.53 9.61 -8.40
C ALA A 67 -9.43 8.18 -8.94
N LYS A 68 -10.49 7.38 -8.74
CA LYS A 68 -10.59 6.03 -9.30
C LYS A 68 -10.47 6.05 -10.81
N GLN A 69 -11.23 6.92 -11.48
CA GLN A 69 -11.19 7.03 -12.94
C GLN A 69 -9.78 7.37 -13.44
N ALA A 70 -9.11 8.35 -12.81
CA ALA A 70 -7.75 8.73 -13.18
C ALA A 70 -6.73 7.59 -12.98
N LEU A 71 -6.85 6.81 -11.89
CA LEU A 71 -6.01 5.64 -11.66
C LEU A 71 -6.26 4.52 -12.68
N VAL A 72 -7.53 4.25 -12.98
CA VAL A 72 -7.93 3.23 -13.97
C VAL A 72 -7.42 3.58 -15.35
N GLU A 73 -7.53 4.85 -15.77
CA GLU A 73 -6.99 5.35 -17.03
C GLU A 73 -5.46 5.24 -17.07
N HIS A 74 -4.79 5.66 -16.00
CA HIS A 74 -3.33 5.62 -15.91
C HIS A 74 -2.77 4.18 -15.96
N LEU A 75 -3.41 3.24 -15.27
CA LEU A 75 -2.98 1.84 -15.19
C LEU A 75 -3.55 0.97 -16.32
N ASN A 76 -4.48 1.49 -17.11
CA ASN A 76 -5.22 0.75 -18.14
C ASN A 76 -5.78 -0.60 -17.61
N CYS A 77 -6.47 -0.56 -16.47
CA CYS A 77 -6.90 -1.75 -15.74
C CYS A 77 -8.42 -1.88 -15.61
N ASN A 78 -8.91 -3.01 -15.09
CA ASN A 78 -10.35 -3.20 -14.88
C ASN A 78 -10.85 -2.28 -13.74
N PRO A 79 -11.84 -1.40 -13.97
CA PRO A 79 -12.37 -0.50 -12.93
C PRO A 79 -13.03 -1.22 -11.76
N ASN A 80 -13.43 -2.49 -11.90
CA ASN A 80 -14.02 -3.27 -10.81
C ASN A 80 -12.98 -3.79 -9.81
N ASN A 81 -11.68 -3.68 -10.13
CA ASN A 81 -10.59 -4.09 -9.24
C ASN A 81 -10.13 -2.96 -8.30
N ILE A 82 -10.64 -1.73 -8.48
CA ILE A 82 -10.24 -0.57 -7.66
C ILE A 82 -11.47 0.10 -7.05
N THR A 83 -11.41 0.34 -5.74
CA THR A 83 -12.32 1.24 -5.02
C THR A 83 -11.47 2.28 -4.30
N VAL A 84 -11.65 3.57 -4.61
CA VAL A 84 -11.02 4.64 -3.83
C VAL A 84 -11.98 5.04 -2.71
N CYS A 85 -11.50 5.13 -1.47
CA CYS A 85 -12.34 5.61 -0.35
C CYS A 85 -11.96 7.04 0.04
N GLY A 86 -12.96 7.81 0.48
CA GLY A 86 -12.76 9.18 0.97
C GLY A 86 -11.98 9.21 2.28
N LYS A 87 -11.32 10.34 2.57
CA LYS A 87 -10.52 10.53 3.80
C LYS A 87 -11.33 10.23 5.08
N ASP A 88 -12.60 10.63 5.10
CA ASP A 88 -13.50 10.51 6.25
C ASP A 88 -14.70 9.59 5.93
N ASP A 89 -14.53 8.66 4.99
CA ASP A 89 -15.57 7.70 4.61
C ASP A 89 -15.64 6.53 5.61
N TRP A 90 -16.23 6.79 6.76
CA TRP A 90 -16.38 5.82 7.86
C TRP A 90 -17.33 4.65 7.54
N PHE A 91 -18.09 4.73 6.45
CA PHE A 91 -18.95 3.65 5.98
C PHE A 91 -18.21 2.67 5.05
N SER A 92 -16.97 2.99 4.68
CA SER A 92 -16.12 2.07 3.91
C SER A 92 -15.86 0.77 4.69
N PRO A 93 -15.83 -0.40 4.02
CA PRO A 93 -15.50 -1.68 4.65
C PRO A 93 -14.20 -1.65 5.48
N VAL A 94 -13.21 -0.86 5.04
CA VAL A 94 -11.91 -0.77 5.72
C VAL A 94 -11.97 -0.12 7.11
N ALA A 95 -13.07 0.56 7.45
CA ALA A 95 -13.25 1.20 8.76
C ALA A 95 -13.72 0.24 9.87
N SER A 96 -14.11 -0.99 9.53
CA SER A 96 -14.70 -1.96 10.46
C SER A 96 -14.02 -3.33 10.39
N GLY A 97 -13.67 -3.89 11.55
CA GLY A 97 -13.06 -5.23 11.64
C GLY A 97 -13.97 -6.37 11.15
N SER A 98 -15.28 -6.16 11.08
CA SER A 98 -16.22 -7.14 10.53
C SER A 98 -16.17 -7.27 9.00
N ALA A 99 -15.59 -6.30 8.30
CA ALA A 99 -15.63 -6.21 6.84
C ALA A 99 -14.27 -5.92 6.19
N ALA A 100 -13.32 -5.35 6.92
CA ALA A 100 -12.04 -4.91 6.38
C ALA A 100 -11.21 -6.08 5.81
N PRO A 101 -10.46 -5.84 4.72
CA PRO A 101 -9.38 -6.74 4.31
C PRO A 101 -8.41 -7.00 5.45
N LYS A 102 -7.94 -8.25 5.57
CA LYS A 102 -6.94 -8.63 6.60
C LYS A 102 -5.52 -8.24 6.23
N GLN A 103 -5.28 -7.78 5.00
CA GLN A 103 -3.98 -7.37 4.50
C GLN A 103 -4.04 -5.89 4.10
N MET A 104 -3.10 -5.11 4.62
CA MET A 104 -2.96 -3.69 4.31
C MET A 104 -1.51 -3.31 4.10
N VAL A 105 -1.28 -2.47 3.09
CA VAL A 105 0.03 -1.86 2.81
C VAL A 105 -0.12 -0.34 2.82
N VAL A 106 0.77 0.36 3.49
CA VAL A 106 0.95 1.81 3.34
C VAL A 106 2.21 2.05 2.51
N CYS A 107 2.07 2.47 1.25
CA CYS A 107 3.18 2.57 0.31
C CYS A 107 3.02 3.74 -0.68
N PRO A 108 3.85 4.80 -0.58
CA PRO A 108 4.85 5.04 0.45
C PRO A 108 4.19 5.43 1.80
N CYS A 109 4.91 5.18 2.90
CA CYS A 109 4.51 5.53 4.27
C CYS A 109 5.37 6.68 4.80
N SER A 110 4.74 7.80 5.16
CA SER A 110 5.41 8.95 5.79
C SER A 110 5.66 8.71 7.27
N ALA A 111 6.72 9.32 7.82
CA ALA A 111 7.03 9.24 9.24
C ALA A 111 5.87 9.74 10.12
N GLY A 112 5.09 10.73 9.65
CA GLY A 112 3.88 11.19 10.32
C GLY A 112 2.80 10.12 10.40
N SER A 113 2.54 9.39 9.31
CA SER A 113 1.61 8.26 9.34
C SER A 113 2.12 7.10 10.19
N VAL A 114 3.42 6.82 10.18
CA VAL A 114 4.04 5.85 11.11
C VAL A 114 3.74 6.22 12.57
N ALA A 115 3.96 7.49 12.94
CA ALA A 115 3.69 7.96 14.29
C ALA A 115 2.20 7.85 14.66
N ALA A 116 1.31 8.32 13.79
CA ALA A 116 -0.13 8.27 14.03
C ALA A 116 -0.64 6.83 14.26
N ILE A 117 -0.15 5.87 13.46
CA ILE A 117 -0.48 4.45 13.62
C ILE A 117 0.16 3.88 14.89
N ALA A 118 1.43 4.20 15.19
CA ALA A 118 2.12 3.75 16.41
C ALA A 118 1.43 4.19 17.71
N HIS A 119 0.72 5.32 17.67
CA HIS A 119 0.00 5.87 18.82
C HIS A 119 -1.52 5.65 18.77
N GLY A 120 -2.04 5.00 17.73
CA GLY A 120 -3.46 4.68 17.61
C GLY A 120 -4.36 5.92 17.48
N MET A 121 -3.89 6.97 16.79
CA MET A 121 -4.61 8.24 16.68
C MET A 121 -5.96 8.09 15.97
N SER A 122 -5.97 7.35 14.84
CA SER A 122 -7.18 7.04 14.10
C SER A 122 -7.98 8.30 13.65
N ASP A 123 -7.29 9.38 13.30
CA ASP A 123 -7.88 10.68 12.97
C ASP A 123 -8.46 10.74 11.54
N ASN A 124 -8.18 9.73 10.72
CA ASN A 124 -8.71 9.59 9.36
C ASN A 124 -8.77 8.12 8.94
N LEU A 125 -9.36 7.84 7.77
CA LEU A 125 -9.60 6.48 7.29
C LEU A 125 -8.31 5.65 7.08
N ILE A 126 -7.17 6.27 6.74
CA ILE A 126 -5.89 5.55 6.61
C ILE A 126 -5.46 5.00 7.98
N GLU A 127 -5.43 5.87 8.97
CA GLU A 127 -5.03 5.49 10.33
C GLU A 127 -6.01 4.50 10.95
N ARG A 128 -7.32 4.73 10.73
CA ARG A 128 -8.36 3.82 11.20
C ARG A 128 -8.27 2.44 10.55
N ALA A 129 -8.04 2.37 9.24
CA ALA A 129 -7.88 1.09 8.56
C ALA A 129 -6.68 0.31 9.10
N ALA A 130 -5.56 0.99 9.37
CA ALA A 130 -4.38 0.37 9.99
C ALA A 130 -4.67 -0.14 11.41
N ASP A 131 -5.32 0.67 12.25
CA ASP A 131 -5.77 0.28 13.60
C ASP A 131 -6.70 -0.93 13.56
N VAL A 132 -7.65 -0.96 12.62
CA VAL A 132 -8.54 -2.10 12.39
C VAL A 132 -7.75 -3.35 12.01
N VAL A 133 -6.81 -3.27 11.06
CA VAL A 133 -5.99 -4.43 10.67
C VAL A 133 -5.17 -4.93 11.85
N MET A 134 -4.58 -4.04 12.65
CA MET A 134 -3.78 -4.41 13.81
C MET A 134 -4.63 -5.10 14.90
N LYS A 135 -5.77 -4.52 15.29
CA LYS A 135 -6.61 -5.08 16.36
C LYS A 135 -7.24 -6.42 15.97
N GLU A 136 -7.50 -6.64 14.68
CA GLU A 136 -7.99 -7.91 14.12
C GLU A 136 -6.87 -8.92 13.82
N ARG A 137 -5.62 -8.60 14.21
CA ARG A 137 -4.43 -9.45 14.00
C ARG A 137 -4.22 -9.80 12.53
N GLY A 138 -4.51 -8.85 11.64
CA GLY A 138 -4.17 -8.92 10.23
C GLY A 138 -2.70 -8.61 9.96
N GLN A 139 -2.37 -8.51 8.68
CA GLN A 139 -1.03 -8.20 8.20
C GLN A 139 -0.96 -6.74 7.75
N LEU A 140 -0.14 -5.95 8.42
CA LEU A 140 0.14 -4.55 8.07
C LEU A 140 1.60 -4.39 7.66
N LEU A 141 1.82 -3.85 6.45
CA LEU A 141 3.14 -3.47 5.94
C LEU A 141 3.23 -1.95 5.83
N LEU A 142 4.28 -1.36 6.41
CA LEU A 142 4.58 0.06 6.28
C LEU A 142 5.85 0.25 5.45
N VAL A 143 5.69 0.78 4.24
CA VAL A 143 6.80 1.01 3.31
C VAL A 143 7.39 2.40 3.56
N VAL A 144 8.20 2.52 4.62
CA VAL A 144 8.65 3.81 5.14
C VAL A 144 9.70 4.42 4.21
N ARG A 145 9.48 5.65 3.74
CA ARG A 145 10.50 6.41 3.00
C ARG A 145 10.88 7.66 3.78
N GLU A 146 12.02 7.57 4.47
CA GLU A 146 12.67 8.71 5.12
C GLU A 146 14.18 8.43 5.27
N THR A 147 15.00 9.47 5.25
CA THR A 147 16.41 9.40 5.67
C THR A 147 16.96 10.81 5.91
N PRO A 148 17.75 11.04 6.99
CA PRO A 148 18.07 10.12 8.07
C PRO A 148 16.86 9.85 8.99
N PHE A 149 16.90 8.75 9.75
CA PHE A 149 15.92 8.52 10.81
C PHE A 149 16.32 9.23 12.10
N SER A 150 15.37 9.97 12.69
CA SER A 150 15.49 10.45 14.06
C SER A 150 15.22 9.32 15.06
N THR A 151 15.64 9.49 16.32
CA THR A 151 15.33 8.55 17.39
C THR A 151 13.82 8.31 17.53
N LEU A 152 13.00 9.36 17.40
CA LEU A 152 11.54 9.26 17.45
C LEU A 152 10.98 8.40 16.30
N HIS A 153 11.53 8.51 15.09
CA HIS A 153 11.13 7.63 13.98
C HIS A 153 11.44 6.17 14.31
N LEU A 154 12.64 5.90 14.86
CA LEU A 154 13.07 4.55 15.23
C LEU A 154 12.22 3.97 16.37
N GLU A 155 11.89 4.75 17.39
CA GLU A 155 11.02 4.32 18.51
C GLU A 155 9.63 3.93 18.02
N ASN A 156 9.02 4.75 17.15
CA ASN A 156 7.71 4.46 16.57
C ASN A 156 7.71 3.22 15.68
N MET A 157 8.73 3.08 14.81
CA MET A 157 8.91 1.89 13.98
C MET A 157 9.17 0.64 14.84
N HIS A 158 9.99 0.75 15.88
CA HIS A 158 10.30 -0.35 16.78
C HIS A 158 9.04 -0.83 17.52
N LYS A 159 8.27 0.10 18.09
CA LYS A 159 7.00 -0.21 18.77
C LYS A 159 6.04 -0.98 17.87
N LEU A 160 5.83 -0.50 16.65
CA LEU A 160 4.97 -1.17 15.68
C LEU A 160 5.50 -2.55 15.28
N SER A 161 6.82 -2.67 15.08
CA SER A 161 7.46 -3.95 14.77
C SER A 161 7.26 -4.99 15.87
N GLN A 162 7.33 -4.58 17.16
CA GLN A 162 7.05 -5.47 18.29
C GLN A 162 5.60 -5.96 18.33
N MET A 163 4.67 -5.23 17.70
CA MET A 163 3.26 -5.60 17.58
C MET A 163 2.95 -6.44 16.32
N GLY A 164 3.98 -6.84 15.57
CA GLY A 164 3.83 -7.68 14.37
C GLY A 164 3.63 -6.90 13.07
N VAL A 165 3.72 -5.58 13.09
CA VAL A 165 3.70 -4.77 11.86
C VAL A 165 5.04 -4.92 11.14
N THR A 166 5.00 -5.16 9.84
CA THR A 166 6.22 -5.23 9.03
C THR A 166 6.66 -3.80 8.69
N ILE A 167 7.80 -3.39 9.25
CA ILE A 167 8.49 -2.14 8.84
C ILE A 167 9.41 -2.47 7.67
N MET A 168 9.11 -1.92 6.49
CA MET A 168 9.84 -2.19 5.26
C MET A 168 10.34 -0.87 4.66
N PRO A 169 11.51 -0.35 5.07
CA PRO A 169 12.02 0.88 4.49
C PRO A 169 12.16 0.77 2.96
N ALA A 170 11.86 1.84 2.23
CA ALA A 170 12.09 1.92 0.78
C ALA A 170 13.59 2.04 0.46
N ALA A 171 14.31 0.93 0.67
CA ALA A 171 15.75 0.80 0.55
C ALA A 171 16.08 -0.35 -0.43
N PRO A 172 15.98 -0.13 -1.75
CA PRO A 172 16.16 -1.19 -2.74
C PRO A 172 17.59 -1.73 -2.75
N GLY A 173 17.72 -3.05 -2.95
CA GLY A 173 19.01 -3.73 -3.06
C GLY A 173 19.58 -3.68 -4.47
N PHE A 174 20.92 -3.75 -4.56
CA PHE A 174 21.65 -3.67 -5.83
C PHE A 174 22.22 -5.01 -6.30
N TYR A 175 21.97 -6.09 -5.55
CA TYR A 175 22.56 -7.41 -5.81
C TYR A 175 22.05 -8.10 -7.08
N HIS A 176 20.96 -7.59 -7.67
CA HIS A 176 20.45 -7.99 -8.99
C HIS A 176 20.99 -7.12 -10.14
N GLN A 177 21.95 -6.23 -9.87
CA GLN A 177 22.58 -5.34 -10.85
C GLN A 177 21.58 -4.51 -11.68
N PRO A 178 20.70 -3.72 -11.03
CA PRO A 178 19.66 -2.94 -11.71
C PRO A 178 20.26 -2.05 -12.81
N LYS A 179 19.56 -1.97 -13.94
CA LYS A 179 19.91 -1.18 -15.13
C LYS A 179 19.03 0.06 -15.27
N SER A 180 17.91 0.12 -14.56
CA SER A 180 17.02 1.27 -14.56
C SER A 180 16.46 1.60 -13.17
N ILE A 181 15.72 2.71 -13.07
CA ILE A 181 15.01 3.09 -11.84
C ILE A 181 13.85 2.11 -11.60
N GLU A 182 13.21 1.64 -12.66
CA GLU A 182 12.12 0.66 -12.61
C GLU A 182 12.58 -0.64 -11.95
N ASP A 183 13.82 -1.10 -12.19
CA ASP A 183 14.36 -2.28 -11.51
C ASP A 183 14.45 -2.09 -9.98
N LEU A 184 14.76 -0.87 -9.52
CA LEU A 184 14.80 -0.53 -8.09
C LEU A 184 13.38 -0.45 -7.50
N VAL A 185 12.42 0.04 -8.29
CA VAL A 185 11.00 0.04 -7.91
C VAL A 185 10.49 -1.39 -7.79
N ASP A 186 10.75 -2.21 -8.80
CA ASP A 186 10.34 -3.62 -8.87
C ASP A 186 10.99 -4.44 -7.76
N PHE A 187 12.22 -4.11 -7.34
CA PHE A 187 12.82 -4.68 -6.13
C PHE A 187 11.92 -4.55 -4.89
N MET A 188 11.50 -3.32 -4.58
CA MET A 188 10.68 -3.08 -3.40
C MET A 188 9.30 -3.69 -3.55
N VAL A 189 8.68 -3.58 -4.74
CA VAL A 189 7.36 -4.14 -5.00
C VAL A 189 7.38 -5.67 -4.91
N ALA A 190 8.39 -6.34 -5.45
CA ALA A 190 8.57 -7.78 -5.32
C ALA A 190 8.64 -8.22 -3.84
N ARG A 191 9.39 -7.49 -2.99
CA ARG A 191 9.45 -7.77 -1.55
C ARG A 191 8.11 -7.59 -0.85
N ILE A 192 7.31 -6.60 -1.24
CA ILE A 192 5.96 -6.40 -0.71
C ILE A 192 5.06 -7.57 -1.12
N LEU A 193 5.06 -7.96 -2.40
CA LEU A 193 4.27 -9.08 -2.93
C LEU A 193 4.66 -10.41 -2.28
N ASP A 194 5.96 -10.68 -2.10
CA ASP A 194 6.47 -11.86 -1.39
C ASP A 194 5.90 -11.94 0.03
N HIS A 195 5.91 -10.84 0.78
CA HIS A 195 5.34 -10.78 2.15
C HIS A 195 3.82 -10.97 2.15
N LEU A 196 3.11 -10.49 1.13
CA LEU A 196 1.67 -10.69 0.97
C LEU A 196 1.31 -12.11 0.52
N GLY A 197 2.30 -12.95 0.17
CA GLY A 197 2.10 -14.29 -0.37
C GLY A 197 1.56 -14.29 -1.81
N ILE A 198 1.86 -13.24 -2.57
CA ILE A 198 1.43 -13.08 -3.97
C ILE A 198 2.61 -13.45 -4.86
N GLU A 199 2.39 -14.37 -5.79
CA GLU A 199 3.40 -14.74 -6.77
C GLU A 199 3.76 -13.54 -7.66
N GLN A 200 5.06 -13.33 -7.86
CA GLN A 200 5.59 -12.24 -8.65
C GLN A 200 6.72 -12.74 -9.55
N GLY A 201 6.78 -12.20 -10.77
CA GLY A 201 7.85 -12.46 -11.75
C GLY A 201 8.71 -11.22 -12.01
N LEU A 202 8.67 -10.23 -11.13
CA LEU A 202 9.42 -8.97 -11.24
C LEU A 202 10.90 -9.17 -10.94
N VAL A 203 11.20 -9.96 -9.91
CA VAL A 203 12.56 -10.19 -9.40
C VAL A 203 12.78 -11.67 -9.15
N PRO A 204 13.87 -12.26 -9.65
CA PRO A 204 14.17 -13.67 -9.42
C PRO A 204 14.41 -13.96 -7.93
N ARG A 205 14.03 -15.17 -7.50
CA ARG A 205 14.28 -15.59 -6.12
C ARG A 205 15.78 -15.81 -5.91
N TRP A 206 16.37 -15.03 -5.02
CA TRP A 206 17.78 -15.17 -4.65
C TRP A 206 18.11 -16.60 -4.20
N GLY A 207 19.19 -17.17 -4.74
CA GLY A 207 19.65 -18.53 -4.43
C GLY A 207 19.14 -19.63 -5.35
N TYR A 208 18.16 -19.35 -6.22
CA TYR A 208 17.69 -20.30 -7.25
C TYR A 208 18.36 -20.09 -8.61
N ASP A 209 19.02 -18.95 -8.84
CA ASP A 209 19.93 -18.79 -9.95
C ASP A 209 21.21 -19.59 -9.68
N GLN A 210 21.45 -20.61 -10.51
CA GLN A 210 22.75 -21.25 -10.60
C GLN A 210 23.74 -20.16 -11.03
N ARG A 211 24.55 -19.68 -10.08
CA ARG A 211 25.72 -18.87 -10.41
C ARG A 211 26.68 -19.78 -11.18
N SER A 212 26.59 -19.75 -12.50
CA SER A 212 27.61 -20.27 -13.41
C SER A 212 28.84 -19.38 -13.39
#